data_AF-A0A352EYY8-F1
#
_entry.id   AF-A0A352EYY8-F1
#
_cell.length_a   1.000
_cell.length_b   1.000
_cell.length_c   1.000
_cell.angle_alpha   90.00
_cell.angle_beta   90.00
_cell.angle_gamma   90.00
#
_symmetry.space_group_name_H-M   'P 1'
#
loop_
_entity.id
_entity.type
_entity.pdbx_description
1 polymer ?
#
loop_
_entity_poly.entity_id
_entity_poly.type
_entity_poly.pdbx_seq_one_letter_code
_entity_poly.pdbx_strand_id
1 'polypeptide(L)'
;MQSLGQLDRSLAEAREAVRLLPSSVSYGWVIRGAIVTDRIDEAKAAYAEAESRKFDNAKLRDYRVQIAFLQKDNPAMQEQWSWAVGKPGADYDFLYGRAQVESYHGQYRDYRRFLTQAKDLAAKEGSLLDADLYNSDYAMHEAEAGNSAQARRIAGNSLKGVQNRATQLVLALALARAGDNAQAQKLADTISQEAPLNTTVQNYSLPTIRAAMKLNTNNPAGAVEI
;
A
#
# COMPACT_ATOMS: atom_id res chain seq x y z
N MET A 1 -6.16 11.69 12.81
CA MET A 1 -6.69 10.71 13.80
C MET A 1 -6.31 9.28 13.43
N GLN A 2 -6.58 8.80 12.22
CA GLN A 2 -6.13 7.45 11.79
C GLN A 2 -4.61 7.28 11.79
N SER A 3 -3.89 8.27 11.26
CA SER A 3 -2.42 8.29 11.26
C SER A 3 -1.79 8.44 12.66
N LEU A 4 -2.61 8.66 13.69
CA LEU A 4 -2.20 8.79 15.09
C LEU A 4 -2.63 7.57 15.93
N GLY A 5 -3.06 6.47 15.29
CA GLY A 5 -3.50 5.24 15.97
C GLY A 5 -4.89 5.33 16.62
N GLN A 6 -5.62 6.44 16.45
CA GLN A 6 -6.96 6.61 17.04
C GLN A 6 -8.04 6.06 16.08
N LEU A 7 -7.96 4.77 15.80
CA LEU A 7 -8.76 4.11 14.76
C LEU A 7 -10.26 4.08 15.10
N ASP A 8 -10.64 3.71 16.33
CA ASP A 8 -12.05 3.69 16.75
C ASP A 8 -12.70 5.07 16.73
N ARG A 9 -11.98 6.10 17.19
CA ARG A 9 -12.46 7.49 17.11
C ARG A 9 -12.66 7.91 15.65
N SER A 10 -11.71 7.57 14.79
CA SER A 10 -11.86 7.88 13.37
C SER A 10 -13.05 7.16 12.73
N LEU A 11 -13.34 5.92 13.14
CA LEU A 11 -14.49 5.20 12.63
C LEU A 11 -15.80 5.83 13.11
N ALA A 12 -15.86 6.28 14.37
CA ALA A 12 -17.01 7.01 14.89
C ALA A 12 -17.29 8.29 14.08
N GLU A 13 -16.26 9.09 13.78
CA GLU A 13 -16.40 10.29 12.93
C GLU A 13 -16.81 9.94 11.50
N ALA A 14 -16.28 8.84 10.93
CA ALA A 14 -16.67 8.40 9.60
C ALA A 14 -18.16 8.01 9.53
N ARG A 15 -18.70 7.37 10.57
CA ARG A 15 -20.14 7.06 10.67
C ARG A 15 -20.98 8.33 10.70
N GLU A 16 -20.53 9.33 11.45
CA GLU A 16 -21.22 10.61 11.51
C GLU A 16 -21.19 11.34 10.16
N ALA A 17 -20.07 11.28 9.43
CA ALA A 17 -19.98 11.81 8.07
C ALA A 17 -20.99 11.15 7.12
N VAL A 18 -21.18 9.83 7.19
CA VAL A 18 -22.21 9.12 6.41
C VAL A 18 -23.62 9.56 6.80
N ARG A 19 -23.89 9.77 8.10
CA ARG A 19 -25.19 10.23 8.59
C ARG A 19 -25.54 11.64 8.08
N LEU A 20 -24.54 12.53 8.03
CA LEU A 20 -24.71 13.94 7.64
C LEU A 20 -24.71 14.14 6.13
N LEU A 21 -23.78 13.52 5.40
CA LEU A 21 -23.60 13.70 3.96
C LEU A 21 -23.27 12.36 3.28
N PRO A 22 -24.29 11.50 3.03
CA PRO A 22 -24.07 10.21 2.41
C PRO A 22 -23.55 10.37 0.97
N SER A 23 -22.40 9.79 0.70
CA SER A 23 -21.72 9.78 -0.60
C SER A 23 -20.82 8.56 -0.73
N SER A 24 -20.38 8.24 -1.94
CA SER A 24 -19.40 7.16 -2.15
C SER A 24 -18.10 7.39 -1.34
N VAL A 25 -17.71 8.65 -1.13
CA VAL A 25 -16.53 9.03 -0.33
C VAL A 25 -16.75 8.75 1.15
N SER A 26 -17.88 9.20 1.73
CA SER A 26 -18.17 9.00 3.16
C SER A 26 -18.32 7.51 3.49
N TYR A 27 -18.98 6.73 2.62
CA TYR A 27 -19.04 5.27 2.76
C TYR A 27 -17.65 4.63 2.70
N GLY A 28 -16.80 5.08 1.77
CA GLY A 28 -15.41 4.61 1.69
C GLY A 28 -14.63 4.81 2.98
N TRP A 29 -14.88 5.89 3.73
CA TRP A 29 -14.25 6.11 5.03
C TRP A 29 -14.74 5.14 6.11
N VAL A 30 -16.05 4.87 6.17
CA VAL A 30 -16.61 3.89 7.12
C VAL A 30 -16.09 2.49 6.81
N ILE A 31 -16.15 2.08 5.53
CA ILE A 31 -15.72 0.74 5.11
C ILE A 31 -14.24 0.54 5.45
N ARG A 32 -13.37 1.50 5.09
CA ARG A 32 -11.95 1.41 5.45
C ARG A 32 -11.72 1.40 6.96
N GLY A 33 -12.41 2.28 7.69
CA GLY A 33 -12.29 2.35 9.14
C GLY A 33 -12.71 1.05 9.82
N ALA A 34 -13.77 0.41 9.34
CA ALA A 34 -14.25 -0.87 9.82
C ALA A 34 -13.27 -2.00 9.50
N ILE A 35 -12.70 -2.05 8.29
CA ILE A 35 -11.65 -3.04 7.93
C ILE A 35 -10.45 -2.94 8.87
N VAL A 36 -9.89 -1.74 9.08
CA VAL A 36 -8.67 -1.57 9.91
C VAL A 36 -8.91 -1.72 11.41
N THR A 37 -10.17 -1.79 11.85
CA THR A 37 -10.56 -2.06 13.25
C THR A 37 -11.13 -3.47 13.42
N ASP A 38 -10.93 -4.35 12.45
CA ASP A 38 -11.38 -5.76 12.45
C ASP A 38 -12.91 -5.93 12.57
N ARG A 39 -13.67 -4.95 12.08
CA ARG A 39 -15.15 -4.96 12.07
C ARG A 39 -15.66 -5.31 10.67
N ILE A 40 -15.31 -6.50 10.19
CA ILE A 40 -15.54 -6.89 8.79
C ILE A 40 -17.04 -6.97 8.42
N ASP A 41 -17.89 -7.37 9.35
CA ASP A 41 -19.34 -7.38 9.13
C ASP A 41 -19.92 -5.97 8.97
N GLU A 42 -19.38 -4.99 9.72
CA GLU A 42 -19.75 -3.58 9.57
C GLU A 42 -19.27 -3.03 8.21
N ALA A 43 -18.06 -3.37 7.79
CA ALA A 43 -17.55 -2.99 6.47
C ALA A 43 -18.45 -3.54 5.35
N LYS A 44 -18.88 -4.79 5.47
CA LYS A 44 -19.80 -5.44 4.52
C LYS A 44 -21.18 -4.78 4.51
N ALA A 45 -21.73 -4.47 5.69
CA ALA A 45 -23.02 -3.79 5.81
C ALA A 45 -22.97 -2.38 5.20
N ALA A 46 -21.91 -1.60 5.48
CA ALA A 46 -21.72 -0.27 4.92
C ALA A 46 -21.55 -0.30 3.39
N TYR A 47 -20.83 -1.29 2.85
CA TYR A 47 -20.73 -1.49 1.40
C TYR A 47 -22.09 -1.83 0.77
N ALA A 48 -22.85 -2.76 1.36
CA ALA A 48 -24.18 -3.11 0.87
C ALA A 48 -25.16 -1.93 0.92
N GLU A 49 -25.09 -1.10 1.97
CA GLU A 49 -25.87 0.13 2.04
C GLU A 49 -25.48 1.12 0.93
N ALA A 50 -24.18 1.32 0.70
CA ALA A 50 -23.68 2.17 -0.38
C ALA A 50 -24.22 1.70 -1.75
N GLU A 51 -24.16 0.39 -2.03
CA GLU A 51 -24.72 -0.20 -3.26
C GLU A 51 -26.23 0.02 -3.39
N SER A 52 -26.99 -0.17 -2.30
CA SER A 52 -28.44 0.05 -2.29
C SER A 52 -28.81 1.50 -2.63
N ARG A 53 -27.96 2.45 -2.23
CA ARG A 53 -28.07 3.88 -2.51
C ARG A 53 -27.45 4.30 -3.86
N LYS A 54 -27.01 3.32 -4.67
CA LYS A 54 -26.37 3.52 -5.99
C LYS A 54 -25.05 4.28 -5.94
N PHE A 55 -24.35 4.23 -4.81
CA PHE A 55 -22.96 4.67 -4.72
C PHE A 55 -22.06 3.55 -5.21
N ASP A 56 -21.48 3.73 -6.40
CA ASP A 56 -20.53 2.80 -7.00
C ASP A 56 -19.37 3.57 -7.63
N ASN A 57 -18.14 3.17 -7.30
CA ASN A 57 -16.92 3.62 -7.94
C ASN A 57 -15.80 2.60 -7.73
N ALA A 58 -14.69 2.77 -8.46
CA ALA A 58 -13.54 1.87 -8.36
C ALA A 58 -13.03 1.70 -6.91
N LYS A 59 -13.08 2.77 -6.09
CA LYS A 59 -12.59 2.70 -4.71
C LYS A 59 -13.47 1.87 -3.78
N LEU A 60 -14.79 1.96 -3.91
CA LEU A 60 -15.71 1.11 -3.16
C LEU A 60 -15.57 -0.35 -3.57
N ARG A 61 -15.36 -0.61 -4.87
CA ARG A 61 -15.12 -1.96 -5.39
C ARG A 61 -13.78 -2.54 -4.94
N ASP A 62 -12.74 -1.72 -4.81
CA ASP A 62 -11.47 -2.10 -4.18
C ASP A 62 -11.69 -2.53 -2.72
N TYR A 63 -12.47 -1.77 -1.95
CA TYR A 63 -12.84 -2.23 -0.60
C TYR A 63 -13.66 -3.51 -0.62
N ARG A 64 -14.51 -3.74 -1.63
CA ARG A 64 -15.22 -5.02 -1.78
C ARG A 64 -14.25 -6.18 -2.03
N VAL A 65 -13.19 -5.99 -2.81
CA VAL A 65 -12.11 -6.98 -2.96
C VAL A 65 -11.47 -7.27 -1.60
N GLN A 66 -11.15 -6.24 -0.81
CA GLN A 66 -10.53 -6.42 0.52
C GLN A 66 -11.46 -7.16 1.50
N ILE A 67 -12.74 -6.81 1.54
CA ILE A 67 -13.75 -7.53 2.35
C ILE A 67 -13.82 -9.01 1.91
N ALA A 68 -13.90 -9.24 0.59
CA ALA A 68 -13.98 -10.59 0.03
C ALA A 68 -12.72 -11.42 0.37
N PHE A 69 -11.53 -10.83 0.25
CA PHE A 69 -10.27 -11.45 0.65
C PHE A 69 -10.28 -11.89 2.12
N LEU A 70 -10.68 -10.98 3.04
CA LEU A 70 -10.76 -11.27 4.47
C LEU A 70 -11.81 -12.33 4.81
N GLN A 71 -12.88 -12.42 4.02
CA GLN A 71 -13.92 -13.45 4.14
C GLN A 71 -13.61 -14.75 3.37
N LYS A 72 -12.46 -14.83 2.68
CA LYS A 72 -12.08 -15.94 1.79
C LYS A 72 -13.10 -16.19 0.66
N ASP A 73 -13.77 -15.13 0.21
CA ASP A 73 -14.76 -15.15 -0.87
C ASP A 73 -14.09 -14.91 -2.23
N ASN A 74 -13.47 -15.97 -2.76
CA ASN A 74 -12.80 -15.92 -4.06
C ASN A 74 -13.74 -15.54 -5.22
N PRO A 75 -14.99 -16.04 -5.31
CA PRO A 75 -15.95 -15.60 -6.33
C PRO A 75 -16.18 -14.09 -6.31
N ALA A 76 -16.36 -13.48 -5.14
CA ALA A 76 -16.56 -12.04 -5.05
C ALA A 76 -15.31 -11.25 -5.47
N MET A 77 -14.09 -11.70 -5.11
CA MET A 77 -12.86 -11.07 -5.63
C MET A 77 -12.79 -11.14 -7.16
N GLN A 78 -13.08 -12.32 -7.73
CA GLN A 78 -13.03 -12.53 -9.17
C GLN A 78 -14.06 -11.67 -9.91
N GLU A 79 -15.27 -11.50 -9.37
CA GLU A 79 -16.29 -10.61 -9.92
C GLU A 79 -15.77 -9.17 -10.04
N GLN A 80 -15.15 -8.65 -8.99
CA GLN A 80 -14.63 -7.29 -8.98
C GLN A 80 -13.42 -7.11 -9.92
N TRP A 81 -12.51 -8.08 -9.99
CA TRP A 81 -11.41 -8.06 -10.96
C TRP A 81 -11.91 -8.13 -12.40
N SER A 82 -12.93 -8.93 -12.68
CA SER A 82 -13.55 -9.00 -14.00
C SER A 82 -14.25 -7.69 -14.39
N TRP A 83 -14.89 -7.00 -13.44
CA TRP A 83 -15.49 -5.68 -13.67
C TRP A 83 -14.45 -4.64 -14.11
N ALA A 84 -13.24 -4.68 -13.56
CA ALA A 84 -12.21 -3.68 -13.80
C ALA A 84 -11.58 -3.75 -15.22
N VAL A 85 -11.69 -4.88 -15.90
CA VAL A 85 -11.03 -5.09 -17.21
C VAL A 85 -11.47 -4.04 -18.23
N GLY A 86 -10.48 -3.30 -18.76
CA GLY A 86 -10.67 -2.29 -19.80
C GLY A 86 -11.31 -0.98 -19.31
N LYS A 87 -11.42 -0.78 -17.98
CA LYS A 87 -11.84 0.49 -17.39
C LYS A 87 -10.60 1.31 -17.03
N PRO A 88 -10.36 2.45 -17.69
CA PRO A 88 -9.21 3.30 -17.37
C PRO A 88 -9.14 3.65 -15.90
N GLY A 89 -7.94 3.63 -15.32
CA GLY A 89 -7.73 3.77 -13.88
C GLY A 89 -7.94 2.47 -13.10
N ALA A 90 -9.10 1.83 -13.26
CA ALA A 90 -9.47 0.67 -12.46
C ALA A 90 -8.75 -0.61 -12.90
N ASP A 91 -8.44 -0.77 -14.19
CA ASP A 91 -7.83 -1.99 -14.71
C ASP A 91 -6.43 -2.25 -14.11
N TYR A 92 -5.57 -1.24 -14.08
CA TYR A 92 -4.24 -1.36 -13.48
C TYR A 92 -4.29 -1.43 -11.95
N ASP A 93 -5.19 -0.67 -11.30
CA ASP A 93 -5.35 -0.71 -9.83
C ASP A 93 -5.78 -2.09 -9.34
N PHE A 94 -6.73 -2.72 -10.04
CA PHE A 94 -7.25 -4.03 -9.65
C PHE A 94 -6.28 -5.16 -9.99
N LEU A 95 -5.47 -5.01 -11.05
CA LEU A 95 -4.34 -5.91 -11.32
C LEU A 95 -3.26 -5.80 -10.23
N TYR A 96 -2.97 -4.59 -9.76
CA TYR A 96 -2.06 -4.38 -8.64
C TYR A 96 -2.60 -5.02 -7.35
N GLY A 97 -3.87 -4.79 -7.00
CA GLY A 97 -4.50 -5.44 -5.85
C GLY A 97 -4.51 -6.97 -5.96
N ARG A 98 -4.75 -7.52 -7.16
CA ARG A 98 -4.61 -8.95 -7.42
C ARG A 98 -3.18 -9.45 -7.19
N ALA A 99 -2.17 -8.69 -7.63
CA ALA A 99 -0.78 -9.02 -7.36
C ALA A 99 -0.54 -9.16 -5.84
N GLN A 100 -1.04 -8.22 -5.03
CA GLN A 100 -0.90 -8.27 -3.56
C GLN A 100 -1.54 -9.52 -2.94
N VAL A 101 -2.68 -9.98 -3.47
CA VAL A 101 -3.29 -11.24 -3.04
C VAL A 101 -2.38 -12.44 -3.34
N GLU A 102 -1.78 -12.48 -4.53
CA GLU A 102 -0.83 -13.55 -4.90
C GLU A 102 0.43 -13.51 -4.02
N SER A 103 0.97 -12.32 -3.70
CA SER A 103 2.14 -12.20 -2.83
C SER A 103 1.85 -12.67 -1.41
N TYR A 104 0.66 -12.36 -0.87
CA TYR A 104 0.19 -12.88 0.42
C TYR A 104 0.20 -14.42 0.47
N HIS A 105 -0.16 -15.08 -0.62
CA HIS A 105 -0.13 -16.53 -0.75
C HIS A 105 1.23 -17.11 -1.16
N GLY A 106 2.29 -16.28 -1.19
CA GLY A 106 3.64 -16.69 -1.59
C GLY A 106 3.81 -16.98 -3.09
N GLN A 107 2.82 -16.64 -3.92
CA GLN A 107 2.84 -16.89 -5.37
C GLN A 107 3.59 -15.79 -6.12
N TYR A 108 4.89 -15.62 -5.82
CA TYR A 108 5.70 -14.52 -6.35
C TYR A 108 5.82 -14.51 -7.89
N ARG A 109 5.66 -15.66 -8.55
CA ARG A 109 5.62 -15.69 -10.02
C ARG A 109 4.38 -14.97 -10.56
N ASP A 110 3.21 -15.23 -9.96
CA ASP A 110 1.95 -14.62 -10.37
C ASP A 110 1.86 -13.16 -9.91
N TYR A 111 2.37 -12.84 -8.72
CA TYR A 111 2.60 -11.45 -8.26
C TYR A 111 3.35 -10.62 -9.31
N ARG A 112 4.54 -11.08 -9.74
CA ARG A 112 5.35 -10.37 -10.73
C ARG A 112 4.62 -10.19 -12.05
N ARG A 113 3.90 -11.22 -12.51
CA ARG A 113 3.13 -11.16 -13.75
C ARG A 113 2.06 -10.08 -13.69
N PHE A 114 1.21 -10.09 -12.65
CA PHE A 114 0.13 -9.11 -12.52
C PHE A 114 0.66 -7.69 -12.28
N LEU A 115 1.75 -7.56 -11.52
CA LEU A 115 2.38 -6.26 -11.28
C LEU A 115 2.99 -5.66 -12.55
N THR A 116 3.64 -6.46 -13.39
CA THR A 116 4.12 -6.00 -14.70
C THR A 116 2.96 -5.55 -15.58
N GLN A 117 1.85 -6.31 -15.63
CA GLN A 117 0.66 -5.91 -16.39
C GLN A 117 0.06 -4.60 -15.89
N ALA A 118 -0.06 -4.43 -14.56
CA ALA A 118 -0.54 -3.19 -13.95
C ALA A 118 0.35 -1.99 -14.34
N LYS A 119 1.67 -2.14 -14.26
CA LYS A 119 2.63 -1.09 -14.63
C LYS A 119 2.54 -0.71 -16.10
N ASP A 120 2.46 -1.70 -16.99
CA ASP A 120 2.40 -1.46 -18.44
C ASP A 120 1.12 -0.70 -18.81
N LEU A 121 -0.01 -1.03 -18.16
CA LEU A 121 -1.27 -0.30 -18.31
C LEU A 121 -1.20 1.11 -17.74
N ALA A 122 -0.72 1.28 -16.49
CA ALA A 122 -0.59 2.59 -15.87
C ALA A 122 0.30 3.53 -16.69
N ALA A 123 1.42 3.02 -17.24
CA ALA A 123 2.30 3.77 -18.12
C ALA A 123 1.62 4.16 -19.44
N LYS A 124 0.84 3.25 -20.04
CA LYS A 124 0.07 3.52 -21.26
C LYS A 124 -0.98 4.60 -21.05
N GLU A 125 -1.56 4.69 -19.85
CA GLU A 125 -2.54 5.71 -19.47
C GLU A 125 -1.92 7.02 -18.93
N GLY A 126 -0.59 7.09 -18.83
CA GLY A 126 0.12 8.27 -18.35
C GLY A 126 0.12 8.42 -16.81
N SER A 127 -0.29 7.40 -16.06
CA SER A 127 -0.24 7.42 -14.58
C SER A 127 1.12 7.02 -14.03
N LEU A 128 2.09 7.92 -14.21
CA LEU A 128 3.49 7.70 -13.82
C LEU A 128 3.67 7.55 -12.29
N LEU A 129 2.86 8.27 -11.49
CA LEU A 129 2.92 8.19 -10.03
C LEU A 129 2.50 6.81 -9.51
N ASP A 130 1.51 6.18 -10.14
CA ASP A 130 1.08 4.83 -9.78
C ASP A 130 2.14 3.80 -10.19
N ALA A 131 2.73 3.97 -11.38
CA ALA A 131 3.85 3.14 -11.81
C ALA A 131 5.04 3.19 -10.83
N ASP A 132 5.35 4.37 -10.28
CA ASP A 132 6.42 4.54 -9.29
C ASP A 132 6.07 3.95 -7.92
N LEU A 133 4.81 4.10 -7.48
CA LEU A 133 4.30 3.40 -6.29
C LEU A 133 4.49 1.88 -6.43
N TYR A 134 4.06 1.32 -7.55
CA TYR A 134 4.16 -0.11 -7.86
C TYR A 134 5.61 -0.60 -7.87
N ASN A 135 6.55 0.22 -8.34
CA ASN A 135 7.96 -0.13 -8.28
C ASN A 135 8.50 -0.15 -6.84
N SER A 136 8.07 0.78 -5.98
CA SER A 136 8.53 0.79 -4.58
C SER A 136 8.04 -0.42 -3.81
N ASP A 137 6.77 -0.81 -4.01
CA ASP A 137 6.24 -2.04 -3.42
C ASP A 137 6.89 -3.28 -4.02
N TYR A 138 7.20 -3.26 -5.31
CA TYR A 138 7.94 -4.35 -5.96
C TYR A 138 9.32 -4.55 -5.32
N ALA A 139 10.06 -3.47 -5.14
CA ALA A 139 11.37 -3.52 -4.50
C ALA A 139 11.26 -4.07 -3.07
N MET A 140 10.25 -3.64 -2.30
CA MET A 140 10.02 -4.15 -0.95
C MET A 140 9.70 -5.66 -0.95
N HIS A 141 8.73 -6.10 -1.76
CA HIS A 141 8.32 -7.50 -1.80
C HIS A 141 9.47 -8.43 -2.23
N GLU A 142 10.32 -7.99 -3.16
CA GLU A 142 11.51 -8.74 -3.56
C GLU A 142 12.56 -8.79 -2.44
N ALA A 143 12.72 -7.71 -1.66
CA ALA A 143 13.60 -7.70 -0.49
C ALA A 143 13.11 -8.69 0.57
N GLU A 144 11.81 -8.66 0.89
CA GLU A 144 11.19 -9.56 1.88
C GLU A 144 11.16 -11.02 1.42
N ALA A 145 11.11 -11.27 0.10
CA ALA A 145 11.27 -12.60 -0.50
C ALA A 145 12.72 -13.11 -0.51
N GLY A 146 13.68 -12.33 0.00
CA GLY A 146 15.11 -12.64 -0.02
C GLY A 146 15.82 -12.36 -1.36
N ASN A 147 15.12 -11.84 -2.36
CA ASN A 147 15.69 -11.48 -3.66
C ASN A 147 16.34 -10.08 -3.64
N SER A 148 17.39 -9.96 -2.82
CA SER A 148 18.08 -8.69 -2.57
C SER A 148 18.62 -8.02 -3.84
N ALA A 149 19.15 -8.80 -4.79
CA ALA A 149 19.69 -8.26 -6.05
C ALA A 149 18.59 -7.57 -6.88
N GLN A 150 17.41 -8.20 -6.96
CA GLN A 150 16.28 -7.63 -7.67
C GLN A 150 15.75 -6.37 -6.98
N ALA A 151 15.60 -6.40 -5.66
CA ALA A 151 15.15 -5.26 -4.87
C ALA A 151 16.04 -4.02 -5.08
N ARG A 152 17.37 -4.18 -4.96
CA ARG A 152 18.33 -3.09 -5.20
C ARG A 152 18.23 -2.54 -6.63
N ARG A 153 18.08 -3.41 -7.62
CA ARG A 153 17.96 -3.01 -9.03
C ARG A 153 16.70 -2.19 -9.29
N ILE A 154 15.54 -2.65 -8.78
CA ILE A 154 14.28 -1.92 -8.93
C ILE A 154 14.39 -0.58 -8.22
N ALA A 155 14.82 -0.58 -6.96
CA ALA A 155 14.90 0.64 -6.16
C ALA A 155 15.84 1.68 -6.78
N GLY A 156 17.04 1.27 -7.20
CA GLY A 156 18.00 2.16 -7.86
C GLY A 156 17.50 2.71 -9.20
N ASN A 157 16.62 2.00 -9.90
CA ASN A 157 15.98 2.52 -11.11
C ASN A 157 14.85 3.50 -10.79
N SER A 158 14.00 3.19 -9.80
CA SER A 158 12.92 4.09 -9.37
C SER A 158 13.43 5.42 -8.83
N LEU A 159 14.57 5.42 -8.14
CA LEU A 159 15.17 6.64 -7.61
C LEU A 159 15.65 7.63 -8.69
N LYS A 160 15.71 7.23 -9.97
CA LYS A 160 16.03 8.11 -11.10
C LYS A 160 14.82 8.93 -11.58
N GLY A 161 13.61 8.57 -11.16
CA GLY A 161 12.35 9.21 -11.55
C GLY A 161 11.97 10.39 -10.67
N VAL A 162 10.69 10.78 -10.73
CA VAL A 162 10.09 11.75 -9.81
C VAL A 162 9.22 11.00 -8.83
N GLN A 163 9.72 10.83 -7.61
CA GLN A 163 9.03 10.13 -6.54
C GLN A 163 8.60 11.08 -5.44
N ASN A 164 7.43 10.82 -4.86
CA ASN A 164 7.02 11.51 -3.64
C ASN A 164 7.78 10.94 -2.42
N ARG A 165 7.74 11.67 -1.29
CA ARG A 165 8.43 11.29 -0.06
C ARG A 165 8.00 9.93 0.50
N ALA A 166 6.73 9.54 0.35
CA ALA A 166 6.26 8.23 0.82
C ALA A 166 6.93 7.10 0.04
N THR A 167 6.98 7.21 -1.29
CA THR A 167 7.71 6.29 -2.17
C THR A 167 9.20 6.25 -1.83
N GLN A 168 9.84 7.39 -1.55
CA GLN A 168 11.25 7.43 -1.12
C GLN A 168 11.50 6.66 0.18
N LEU A 169 10.62 6.78 1.18
CA LEU A 169 10.73 6.03 2.43
C LEU A 169 10.64 4.51 2.22
N VAL A 170 9.71 4.06 1.36
CA VAL A 170 9.56 2.64 1.00
C VAL A 170 10.82 2.14 0.28
N LEU A 171 11.34 2.91 -0.67
CA LEU A 171 12.58 2.58 -1.40
C LEU A 171 13.80 2.53 -0.46
N ALA A 172 13.92 3.46 0.49
CA ALA A 172 14.99 3.45 1.49
C ALA A 172 14.92 2.20 2.36
N LEU A 173 13.72 1.82 2.80
CA LEU A 173 13.53 0.61 3.60
C LEU A 173 13.78 -0.66 2.78
N ALA A 174 13.37 -0.72 1.51
CA ALA A 174 13.66 -1.84 0.62
C ALA A 174 15.17 -2.00 0.36
N LEU A 175 15.90 -0.89 0.14
CA LEU A 175 17.36 -0.89 0.03
C LEU A 175 18.03 -1.36 1.32
N ALA A 176 17.55 -0.88 2.48
CA ALA A 176 18.01 -1.36 3.76
C ALA A 176 17.75 -2.86 3.88
N ARG A 177 16.52 -3.37 3.73
CA ARG A 177 16.22 -4.81 3.80
C ARG A 177 17.02 -5.66 2.81
N ALA A 178 17.33 -5.12 1.64
CA ALA A 178 18.15 -5.77 0.64
C ALA A 178 19.66 -5.66 0.93
N GLY A 179 20.11 -5.03 2.01
CA GLY A 179 21.51 -4.92 2.42
C GLY A 179 22.31 -3.78 1.78
N ASP A 180 21.68 -2.88 1.03
CA ASP A 180 22.32 -1.65 0.51
C ASP A 180 22.21 -0.51 1.53
N ASN A 181 22.93 -0.68 2.64
CA ASN A 181 22.92 0.29 3.74
C ASN A 181 23.44 1.66 3.32
N ALA A 182 24.36 1.73 2.34
CA ALA A 182 24.93 3.00 1.90
C ALA A 182 23.88 3.88 1.21
N GLN A 183 23.13 3.32 0.25
CA GLN A 183 22.06 4.07 -0.41
C GLN A 183 20.88 4.34 0.53
N ALA A 184 20.52 3.37 1.38
CA ALA A 184 19.45 3.54 2.37
C ALA A 184 19.75 4.68 3.35
N GLN A 185 20.97 4.73 3.90
CA GLN A 185 21.42 5.79 4.80
C GLN A 185 21.39 7.15 4.13
N LYS A 186 21.93 7.26 2.91
CA LYS A 186 21.92 8.51 2.14
C LYS A 186 20.51 9.05 1.96
N LEU A 187 19.56 8.20 1.55
CA LEU A 187 18.18 8.58 1.33
C LEU A 187 17.48 8.95 2.64
N ALA A 188 17.72 8.20 3.71
CA ALA A 188 17.18 8.49 5.04
C ALA A 188 17.66 9.86 5.57
N ASP A 189 18.93 10.19 5.38
CA ASP A 189 19.49 11.48 5.83
C ASP A 189 18.93 12.66 5.04
N THR A 190 18.80 12.53 3.71
CA THR A 190 18.13 13.54 2.88
C THR A 190 16.69 13.78 3.34
N ILE A 191 15.91 12.72 3.53
CA ILE A 191 14.51 12.85 3.99
C ILE A 191 14.45 13.47 5.39
N SER A 192 15.39 13.14 6.27
CA SER A 192 15.47 13.72 7.61
C SER A 192 15.68 15.24 7.58
N GLN A 193 16.50 15.73 6.65
CA GLN A 193 16.78 17.16 6.47
C GLN A 193 15.60 17.90 5.83
N GLU A 194 14.89 17.26 4.90
CA GLU A 194 13.73 17.86 4.22
C GLU A 194 12.46 17.88 5.08
N ALA A 195 12.34 16.94 6.03
CA ALA A 195 11.14 16.78 6.86
C ALA A 195 11.45 16.70 8.37
N PRO A 196 12.16 17.70 8.95
CA PRO A 196 12.62 17.65 10.35
C PRO A 196 11.46 17.71 11.36
N LEU A 197 10.32 18.30 10.98
CA LEU A 197 9.15 18.45 11.85
C LEU A 197 8.07 17.38 11.59
N ASN A 198 8.28 16.47 10.64
CA ASN A 198 7.27 15.46 10.35
C ASN A 198 7.37 14.31 11.36
N THR A 199 6.43 14.26 12.31
CA THR A 199 6.42 13.27 13.40
C THR A 199 6.48 11.83 12.92
N THR A 200 5.71 11.45 11.89
CA THR A 200 5.71 10.06 11.37
C THR A 200 7.05 9.72 10.70
N VAL A 201 7.65 10.66 9.98
CA VAL A 201 8.99 10.45 9.40
C VAL A 201 10.03 10.25 10.49
N GLN A 202 10.07 11.18 11.45
CA GLN A 202 11.13 11.23 12.46
C GLN A 202 11.02 10.10 13.49
N ASN A 203 9.80 9.74 13.88
CA ASN A 203 9.57 8.83 15.00
C ASN A 203 9.13 7.41 14.57
N TYR A 204 8.93 7.16 13.28
CA TYR A 204 8.53 5.85 12.80
C TYR A 204 9.31 5.42 11.56
N SER A 205 9.22 6.17 10.46
CA SER A 205 9.79 5.71 9.18
C SER A 205 11.32 5.69 9.17
N LEU A 206 11.98 6.76 9.61
CA LEU A 206 13.46 6.81 9.69
C LEU A 206 14.03 5.82 10.71
N PRO A 207 13.47 5.69 11.94
CA PRO A 207 13.82 4.62 12.87
C PRO A 207 13.73 3.23 12.25
N THR A 208 12.64 2.93 11.53
CA THR A 208 12.45 1.62 10.88
C THR A 208 13.53 1.33 9.83
N ILE A 209 13.90 2.30 9.00
CA ILE A 209 14.97 2.17 8.01
C ILE A 209 16.32 1.92 8.70
N ARG A 210 16.63 2.69 9.75
CA ARG A 210 17.87 2.55 10.51
C ARG A 210 17.96 1.20 11.23
N ALA A 211 16.86 0.70 11.77
CA ALA A 211 16.78 -0.61 12.40
C ALA A 211 17.04 -1.72 11.37
N ALA A 212 16.45 -1.63 10.18
CA ALA A 212 16.72 -2.58 9.09
C ALA A 212 18.21 -2.61 8.71
N MET A 213 18.88 -1.46 8.65
CA MET A 213 20.33 -1.40 8.38
C MET A 213 21.16 -2.06 9.49
N LYS A 214 20.77 -1.89 10.76
CA LYS A 214 21.43 -2.53 11.92
C LYS A 214 21.32 -4.05 11.84
N LEU A 215 20.14 -4.57 11.49
CA LEU A 215 19.92 -6.01 11.32
C LEU A 215 20.88 -6.61 10.28
N ASN A 216 21.14 -5.93 9.16
CA ASN A 216 22.09 -6.42 8.16
C ASN A 216 23.54 -6.46 8.63
N THR A 217 23.90 -5.58 9.57
CA THR A 217 25.24 -5.57 10.19
C THR A 217 25.35 -6.54 11.36
N ASN A 218 24.41 -7.48 11.47
CA ASN A 218 24.32 -8.46 12.55
C ASN A 218 24.26 -7.82 13.94
N ASN A 219 23.60 -6.66 14.04
CA ASN A 219 23.43 -5.91 15.27
C ASN A 219 21.94 -5.78 15.65
N PRO A 220 21.28 -6.88 16.08
CA PRO A 220 19.88 -6.85 16.49
C PRO A 220 19.65 -6.05 17.78
N ALA A 221 20.61 -6.04 18.71
CA ALA A 221 20.52 -5.24 19.93
C ALA A 221 20.43 -3.73 19.60
N GLY A 222 21.32 -3.26 18.72
CA GLY A 222 21.27 -1.87 18.26
C GLY A 222 20.10 -1.54 17.34
N ALA A 223 19.31 -2.52 16.88
CA ALA A 223 18.09 -2.28 16.11
C ALA A 223 16.88 -1.99 17.02
N VAL A 224 16.84 -2.56 18.22
CA VAL A 224 15.75 -2.34 19.20
C VAL A 224 15.96 -1.09 20.06
N GLU A 225 17.18 -0.53 20.08
CA GLU A 225 17.54 0.68 20.82
C GLU A 225 17.30 1.99 20.05
N ILE A 226 16.85 1.91 18.79
CA ILE A 226 16.52 3.08 17.94
C ILE A 226 15.18 3.68 18.37
#